data_AF-A0A1S2ZBV7-F1
#
_entry.id   AF-A0A1S2ZBV7-F1
#
_cell.length_a   1.000
_cell.length_b   1.000
_cell.length_c   1.000
_cell.angle_alpha   90.00
_cell.angle_beta   90.00
_cell.angle_gamma   90.00
#
_symmetry.space_group_name_H-M   'P 1'
#
loop_
_entity.id
_entity.type
_entity.pdbx_description
1 polymer ?
#
loop_
_entity_poly.entity_id
_entity_poly.type
_entity_poly.pdbx_seq_one_letter_code
_entity_poly.pdbx_strand_id
1 'polypeptide(L)'
;MAGLLSCLSLQDPTLSQCGRGSVSATCMDVRSWVRRRWPCPPGLVLLVFTSLLSCLLTSCQAKVFGRCALASVLQDYGLEGYRGYSLADWVCLAYYTSGFNTAAVDHEADGSTNNGLFQINSRKWCKNLNAQTPNLCQMYCTDLLNPNLKDTVICAMKIAQEPLGLGTWEAWRHHCQGKDLTDWVDGCDI
;
A
#
# COMPACT_ATOMS: atom_id res chain seq x y z
N MET A 1 -30.41 26.16 1.40
CA MET A 1 -29.71 26.90 0.32
C MET A 1 -28.46 26.12 -0.03
N ALA A 2 -28.18 25.92 -1.32
CA ALA A 2 -27.13 25.04 -1.89
C ALA A 2 -27.21 23.55 -1.45
N GLY A 3 -26.95 22.56 -2.30
CA GLY A 3 -26.74 22.54 -3.75
C GLY A 3 -26.85 21.09 -4.26
N LEU A 4 -27.29 20.89 -5.50
CA LEU A 4 -27.50 19.55 -6.07
C LEU A 4 -26.17 18.90 -6.52
N LEU A 5 -26.06 17.58 -6.38
CA LEU A 5 -25.31 16.75 -7.33
C LEU A 5 -26.17 15.52 -7.69
N SER A 6 -26.58 15.47 -8.95
CA SER A 6 -27.51 14.48 -9.49
C SER A 6 -26.74 13.31 -10.10
N CYS A 7 -27.14 12.06 -9.81
CA CYS A 7 -26.84 10.95 -10.72
C CYS A 7 -27.83 11.00 -11.88
N LEU A 8 -27.31 11.12 -13.11
CA LEU A 8 -28.09 11.21 -14.34
C LEU A 8 -28.92 9.93 -14.53
N SER A 9 -30.24 10.09 -14.66
CA SER A 9 -31.10 9.01 -15.15
C SER A 9 -30.96 8.93 -16.67
N LEU A 10 -30.69 7.73 -17.18
CA LEU A 10 -30.61 7.44 -18.61
C LEU A 10 -31.98 7.69 -19.27
N GLN A 11 -32.01 8.30 -20.44
CA GLN A 11 -33.24 8.73 -21.12
C GLN A 11 -33.91 7.63 -21.97
N ASP A 12 -35.24 7.52 -21.82
CA ASP A 12 -36.24 7.22 -22.87
C ASP A 12 -36.19 5.84 -23.58
N PRO A 13 -37.23 5.42 -24.35
CA PRO A 13 -38.41 6.18 -24.81
C PRO A 13 -39.81 5.56 -24.59
N THR A 14 -40.83 6.42 -24.74
CA THR A 14 -42.19 6.25 -25.35
C THR A 14 -42.81 4.84 -25.49
N LEU A 15 -44.12 4.60 -25.29
CA LEU A 15 -45.36 5.22 -25.82
C LEU A 15 -46.52 4.83 -24.83
N SER A 16 -47.82 5.13 -24.95
CA SER A 16 -48.68 5.79 -25.96
C SER A 16 -49.94 6.40 -25.27
N GLN A 17 -50.91 6.88 -26.06
CA GLN A 17 -52.22 7.37 -25.61
C GLN A 17 -53.37 6.39 -25.92
N CYS A 18 -54.41 6.39 -25.08
CA CYS A 18 -55.79 6.08 -25.51
C CYS A 18 -56.73 7.17 -25.00
N GLY A 19 -57.69 7.58 -25.81
CA GLY A 19 -58.55 8.75 -25.53
C GLY A 19 -60.04 8.46 -25.55
N ARG A 20 -60.74 9.20 -24.68
CA ARG A 20 -62.09 9.81 -24.86
C ARG A 20 -63.28 8.89 -25.24
N GLY A 21 -64.13 8.60 -24.25
CA GLY A 21 -65.54 8.24 -24.44
C GLY A 21 -66.29 8.06 -23.10
N SER A 22 -67.19 9.02 -22.76
CA SER A 22 -68.39 8.98 -21.86
C SER A 22 -68.52 7.91 -20.75
N VAL A 23 -68.96 8.18 -19.50
CA VAL A 23 -69.65 9.33 -18.86
C VAL A 23 -69.12 9.52 -17.41
N SER A 24 -69.22 10.73 -16.85
CA SER A 24 -68.73 11.10 -15.51
C SER A 24 -69.42 10.38 -14.34
N ALA A 25 -68.62 9.87 -13.39
CA ALA A 25 -68.86 10.01 -11.95
C ALA A 25 -67.55 9.83 -11.14
N THR A 26 -67.49 10.43 -9.94
CA THR A 26 -66.44 10.28 -8.90
C THR A 26 -65.00 10.65 -9.26
N CYS A 27 -64.57 11.84 -8.81
CA CYS A 27 -63.17 12.05 -8.41
C CYS A 27 -62.88 11.15 -7.18
N MET A 28 -61.80 10.37 -7.21
CA MET A 28 -61.29 9.68 -6.02
C MET A 28 -59.77 9.80 -5.87
N ASP A 29 -59.41 10.28 -4.66
CA ASP A 29 -58.15 10.14 -3.95
C ASP A 29 -56.80 10.18 -4.69
N VAL A 30 -56.07 11.28 -4.46
CA VAL A 30 -54.61 11.28 -4.37
C VAL A 30 -54.20 10.44 -3.16
N ARG A 31 -54.09 9.11 -3.33
CA ARG A 31 -53.56 8.21 -2.29
C ARG A 31 -52.45 7.31 -2.80
N SER A 32 -51.36 7.36 -2.05
CA SER A 32 -50.35 6.31 -1.94
C SER A 32 -49.34 6.16 -3.10
N TRP A 33 -48.51 7.19 -3.27
CA TRP A 33 -47.07 6.91 -3.49
C TRP A 33 -46.49 6.26 -2.22
N VAL A 34 -46.83 4.97 -2.01
CA VAL A 34 -46.04 4.14 -1.11
C VAL A 34 -44.65 4.09 -1.70
N ARG A 35 -43.66 4.70 -1.02
CA ARG A 35 -42.26 4.34 -1.25
C ARG A 35 -42.19 2.83 -1.06
N ARG A 36 -42.15 2.07 -2.16
CA ARG A 36 -41.80 0.65 -2.13
C ARG A 36 -40.36 0.59 -1.63
N ARG A 37 -40.21 0.48 -0.31
CA ARG A 37 -38.98 0.02 0.31
C ARG A 37 -38.81 -1.41 -0.19
N TRP A 38 -38.12 -1.57 -1.32
CA TRP A 38 -37.63 -2.88 -1.69
C TRP A 38 -36.65 -3.27 -0.58
N PRO A 39 -36.91 -4.30 0.23
CA PRO A 39 -35.87 -4.80 1.10
C PRO A 39 -34.73 -5.25 0.19
N CYS A 40 -33.54 -4.68 0.35
CA CYS A 40 -32.34 -5.20 -0.30
C CYS A 40 -32.28 -6.69 0.06
N PRO A 41 -32.27 -7.62 -0.92
CA PRO A 41 -32.27 -9.03 -0.60
C PRO A 41 -31.06 -9.32 0.30
N PRO A 42 -31.22 -10.06 1.42
CA PRO A 42 -30.16 -10.21 2.42
C PRO A 42 -28.88 -10.80 1.84
N GLY A 43 -28.98 -11.59 0.75
CA GLY A 43 -27.85 -12.06 -0.03
C GLY A 43 -27.00 -10.94 -0.66
N LEU A 44 -27.58 -9.84 -1.16
CA LEU A 44 -26.80 -8.74 -1.74
C LEU A 44 -26.00 -7.99 -0.66
N VAL A 45 -26.60 -7.79 0.51
CA VAL A 45 -25.91 -7.20 1.67
C VAL A 45 -24.79 -8.13 2.15
N LEU A 46 -25.06 -9.43 2.25
CA LEU A 46 -24.06 -10.43 2.61
C LEU A 46 -22.88 -10.47 1.62
N LEU A 47 -23.14 -10.39 0.31
CA LEU A 47 -22.11 -10.35 -0.74
C LEU A 47 -21.24 -9.08 -0.67
N VAL A 48 -21.83 -7.93 -0.35
CA VAL A 48 -21.06 -6.69 -0.13
C VAL A 48 -20.22 -6.80 1.13
N PHE A 49 -20.75 -7.35 2.23
CA PHE A 49 -19.99 -7.56 3.47
C PHE A 49 -18.86 -8.58 3.31
N THR A 50 -19.06 -9.70 2.59
CA THR A 50 -17.99 -10.68 2.35
C THR A 50 -16.92 -10.14 1.39
N SER A 51 -17.31 -9.34 0.39
CA SER A 51 -16.35 -8.63 -0.47
C SER A 51 -15.49 -7.64 0.32
N LEU A 52 -16.12 -6.80 1.17
CA LEU A 52 -15.40 -5.87 2.04
C LEU A 52 -14.48 -6.60 3.04
N LEU A 53 -14.95 -7.70 3.64
CA LEU A 53 -14.15 -8.51 4.54
C LEU A 53 -12.96 -9.18 3.83
N SER A 54 -13.14 -9.63 2.58
CA SER A 54 -12.05 -10.16 1.76
C SER A 54 -11.01 -9.10 1.41
N CYS A 55 -11.41 -7.85 1.17
CA CYS A 55 -10.48 -6.73 0.94
C CYS A 55 -9.74 -6.28 2.22
N LEU A 56 -10.28 -6.58 3.41
CA LEU A 56 -9.59 -6.35 4.69
C LEU A 56 -8.55 -7.43 4.99
N LEU A 57 -8.64 -8.60 4.35
CA LEU A 57 -7.68 -9.70 4.46
C LEU A 57 -6.50 -9.54 3.49
N THR A 58 -5.93 -8.33 3.40
CA THR A 58 -4.61 -8.15 2.78
C THR A 58 -3.59 -8.90 3.62
N SER A 59 -3.26 -10.11 3.21
CA SER A 59 -2.35 -10.99 3.96
C SER A 59 -0.99 -10.31 4.09
N CYS A 60 -0.57 -10.03 5.33
CA CYS A 60 0.80 -9.66 5.65
C CYS A 60 1.69 -10.91 5.50
N GLN A 61 1.88 -11.33 4.26
CA GLN A 61 2.66 -12.51 3.92
C GLN A 61 4.14 -12.13 3.98
N ALA A 62 4.83 -12.61 5.01
CA ALA A 62 6.28 -12.49 5.10
C ALA A 62 6.92 -13.07 3.82
N LYS A 63 7.84 -12.32 3.21
CA LYS A 63 8.54 -12.73 2.00
C LYS A 63 10.05 -12.69 2.22
N VAL A 64 10.72 -13.78 1.90
CA VAL A 64 12.18 -13.80 1.73
C VAL A 64 12.44 -13.79 0.22
N PHE A 65 13.17 -12.80 -0.27
CA PHE A 65 13.53 -12.73 -1.69
C PHE A 65 14.77 -13.58 -1.99
N GLY A 66 14.84 -14.14 -3.21
CA GLY A 66 16.10 -14.59 -3.79
C GLY A 66 16.89 -13.41 -4.36
N ARG A 67 18.23 -13.52 -4.41
CA ARG A 67 19.16 -12.44 -4.81
C ARG A 67 18.73 -11.68 -6.07
N CYS A 68 18.59 -12.36 -7.21
CA CYS A 68 18.18 -11.71 -8.46
C CYS A 68 16.73 -11.24 -8.49
N ALA A 69 15.82 -11.94 -7.79
CA ALA A 69 14.43 -11.52 -7.66
C ALA A 69 14.31 -10.23 -6.83
N LEU A 70 15.23 -9.99 -5.89
CA LEU A 70 15.33 -8.70 -5.21
C LEU A 70 15.98 -7.65 -6.12
N ALA A 71 17.08 -7.98 -6.80
CA ALA A 71 17.77 -7.06 -7.71
C ALA A 71 16.80 -6.46 -8.75
N SER A 72 16.09 -7.29 -9.50
CA SER A 72 15.07 -6.83 -10.48
C SER A 72 14.02 -5.92 -9.84
N VAL A 73 13.46 -6.28 -8.67
CA VAL A 73 12.46 -5.43 -8.01
C VAL A 73 13.04 -4.09 -7.53
N LEU A 74 14.27 -4.06 -7.01
CA LEU A 74 14.92 -2.82 -6.57
C LEU A 74 15.30 -1.93 -7.78
N GLN A 75 15.61 -2.54 -8.92
CA GLN A 75 15.83 -1.85 -10.20
C GLN A 75 14.52 -1.25 -10.75
N ASP A 76 13.40 -1.98 -10.68
CA ASP A 76 12.06 -1.48 -11.06
C ASP A 76 11.64 -0.25 -10.23
N TYR A 77 12.05 -0.18 -8.95
CA TYR A 77 11.87 1.01 -8.10
C TYR A 77 12.91 2.13 -8.36
N GLY A 78 13.86 1.94 -9.28
CA GLY A 78 14.83 2.95 -9.70
C GLY A 78 16.00 3.17 -8.73
N LEU A 79 16.46 2.12 -8.04
CA LEU A 79 17.61 2.22 -7.13
C LEU A 79 18.99 2.10 -7.80
N GLU A 80 19.08 1.58 -9.02
CA GLU A 80 20.33 1.59 -9.80
C GLU A 80 20.78 3.04 -10.05
N GLY A 81 22.03 3.35 -9.70
CA GLY A 81 22.60 4.69 -9.73
C GLY A 81 22.03 5.69 -8.71
N TYR A 82 21.05 5.32 -7.87
CA TYR A 82 20.42 6.28 -6.97
C TYR A 82 21.44 6.84 -5.96
N ARG A 83 21.63 8.17 -5.98
CA ARG A 83 22.64 8.89 -5.18
C ARG A 83 24.08 8.41 -5.43
N GLY A 84 24.34 7.75 -6.56
CA GLY A 84 25.66 7.22 -6.92
C GLY A 84 25.95 5.81 -6.38
N TYR A 85 24.95 5.13 -5.81
CA TYR A 85 25.05 3.73 -5.39
C TYR A 85 24.52 2.80 -6.49
N SER A 86 25.22 1.68 -6.71
CA SER A 86 24.81 0.64 -7.65
C SER A 86 23.68 -0.22 -7.08
N LEU A 87 22.95 -0.96 -7.93
CA LEU A 87 22.00 -1.96 -7.47
C LEU A 87 22.65 -3.02 -6.56
N ALA A 88 23.92 -3.34 -6.81
CA ALA A 88 24.72 -4.25 -6.00
C ALA A 88 24.92 -3.75 -4.55
N ASP A 89 25.06 -2.43 -4.34
CA ASP A 89 25.11 -1.85 -2.99
C ASP A 89 23.81 -2.11 -2.21
N TRP A 90 22.66 -1.92 -2.86
CA TRP A 90 21.34 -2.11 -2.26
C TRP A 90 21.03 -3.58 -1.96
N VAL A 91 21.42 -4.49 -2.86
CA VAL A 91 21.28 -5.93 -2.65
C VAL A 91 22.23 -6.40 -1.53
N CYS A 92 23.48 -5.93 -1.51
CA CYS A 92 24.42 -6.24 -0.42
C CYS A 92 23.88 -5.73 0.94
N LEU A 93 23.39 -4.48 1.00
CA LEU A 93 22.75 -3.92 2.18
C LEU A 93 21.61 -4.84 2.67
N ALA A 94 20.64 -5.16 1.80
CA ALA A 94 19.47 -5.97 2.16
C ALA A 94 19.84 -7.37 2.69
N TYR A 95 20.92 -7.97 2.18
CA TYR A 95 21.42 -9.25 2.68
C TYR A 95 21.94 -9.11 4.12
N TYR A 96 22.85 -8.17 4.35
CA TYR A 96 23.49 -8.01 5.67
C TYR A 96 22.60 -7.35 6.72
N THR A 97 21.49 -6.70 6.34
CA THR A 97 20.47 -6.23 7.30
C THR A 97 19.45 -7.30 7.66
N SER A 98 18.90 -8.05 6.69
CA SER A 98 17.72 -8.91 6.94
C SER A 98 17.78 -10.33 6.35
N GLY A 99 18.86 -10.69 5.64
CA GLY A 99 18.89 -11.92 4.85
C GLY A 99 17.79 -11.95 3.78
N PHE A 100 17.47 -10.79 3.20
CA PHE A 100 16.37 -10.60 2.24
C PHE A 100 14.94 -10.81 2.76
N ASN A 101 14.74 -10.87 4.09
CA ASN A 101 13.42 -11.05 4.71
C ASN A 101 12.68 -9.73 4.91
N THR A 102 11.55 -9.52 4.22
CA THR A 102 10.72 -8.32 4.38
C THR A 102 10.06 -8.20 5.74
N ALA A 103 9.85 -9.31 6.46
CA ALA A 103 9.23 -9.31 7.78
C ALA A 103 10.25 -9.40 8.93
N ALA A 104 11.54 -9.15 8.67
CA ALA A 104 12.55 -9.10 9.72
C ALA A 104 12.27 -7.96 10.69
N VAL A 105 12.23 -8.26 11.99
CA VAL A 105 12.14 -7.29 13.08
C VAL A 105 13.18 -7.65 14.12
N ASP A 106 13.97 -6.67 14.51
CA ASP A 106 14.94 -6.75 15.60
C ASP A 106 14.68 -5.66 16.65
N HIS A 107 15.10 -5.92 17.89
CA HIS A 107 14.75 -5.15 19.08
C HIS A 107 15.99 -4.61 19.79
N GLU A 108 16.15 -3.29 19.77
CA GLU A 108 17.25 -2.58 20.42
C GLU A 108 17.05 -2.46 21.94
N ALA A 109 18.15 -2.35 22.68
CA ALA A 109 18.13 -2.23 24.13
C ALA A 109 17.44 -0.95 24.67
N ASP A 110 17.26 0.08 23.83
CA ASP A 110 16.49 1.29 24.16
C ASP A 110 14.98 1.15 23.89
N GLY A 111 14.53 -0.02 23.41
CA GLY A 111 13.14 -0.28 23.04
C GLY A 111 12.75 0.23 21.64
N SER A 112 13.71 0.73 20.83
CA SER A 112 13.47 0.94 19.41
C SER A 112 13.47 -0.39 18.64
N THR A 113 12.88 -0.40 17.45
CA THR A 113 12.84 -1.57 16.57
C THR A 113 13.50 -1.27 15.24
N ASN A 114 14.24 -2.26 14.72
CA ASN A 114 14.77 -2.29 13.37
C ASN A 114 13.78 -3.07 12.48
N ASN A 115 13.28 -2.48 11.39
CA ASN A 115 12.11 -3.01 10.67
C ASN A 115 12.38 -3.27 9.19
N GLY A 116 11.95 -4.45 8.73
CA GLY A 116 11.85 -4.84 7.34
C GLY A 116 13.17 -5.12 6.63
N LEU A 117 13.11 -5.17 5.30
CA LEU A 117 14.22 -5.55 4.41
C LEU A 117 15.54 -4.81 4.74
N PHE A 118 15.46 -3.51 4.98
CA PHE A 118 16.60 -2.63 5.26
C PHE A 118 16.76 -2.31 6.75
N GLN A 119 16.09 -3.01 7.66
CA GLN A 119 16.20 -2.82 9.12
C GLN A 119 16.11 -1.34 9.56
N ILE A 120 15.08 -0.65 9.08
CA ILE A 120 14.89 0.78 9.30
C ILE A 120 14.40 1.03 10.73
N ASN A 121 15.14 1.86 11.47
CA ASN A 121 14.97 2.00 12.92
C ASN A 121 13.87 3.02 13.34
N SER A 122 13.00 2.62 14.27
CA SER A 122 11.85 3.39 14.78
C SER A 122 12.20 4.58 15.69
N ARG A 123 13.47 4.76 16.06
CA ARG A 123 13.97 5.91 16.84
C ARG A 123 13.96 7.20 16.02
N LYS A 124 13.99 7.12 14.68
CA LYS A 124 14.08 8.28 13.77
C LYS A 124 13.15 8.21 12.55
N TRP A 125 12.95 7.04 11.97
CA TRP A 125 12.46 6.93 10.58
C TRP A 125 10.97 6.63 10.46
N CYS A 126 10.48 5.64 11.19
CA CYS A 126 9.08 5.21 11.19
C CYS A 126 8.49 5.30 12.59
N LYS A 127 7.15 5.36 12.69
CA LYS A 127 6.44 5.45 13.96
C LYS A 127 5.90 4.09 14.44
N ASN A 128 6.14 3.78 15.71
CA ASN A 128 5.41 2.74 16.46
C ASN A 128 4.19 3.38 17.17
N LEU A 129 3.35 2.58 17.84
CA LEU A 129 2.17 3.10 18.56
C LEU A 129 2.56 4.13 19.67
N ASN A 130 3.79 4.07 20.17
CA ASN A 130 4.35 5.05 21.11
C ASN A 130 4.72 6.35 20.38
N ALA A 131 4.15 7.47 20.83
CA ALA A 131 4.07 8.69 20.01
C ALA A 131 5.23 9.71 20.14
N GLN A 132 6.29 9.40 20.90
CA GLN A 132 7.33 10.39 21.25
C GLN A 132 8.58 10.39 20.33
N THR A 133 8.68 9.50 19.33
CA THR A 133 9.81 9.48 18.39
C THR A 133 9.55 10.29 17.12
N PRO A 134 10.59 10.87 16.48
CA PRO A 134 10.50 11.39 15.12
C PRO A 134 10.03 10.32 14.12
N ASN A 135 9.23 10.74 13.14
CA ASN A 135 8.73 9.90 12.06
C ASN A 135 9.09 10.54 10.70
N LEU A 136 10.37 10.51 10.34
CA LEU A 136 10.84 11.23 9.15
C LEU A 136 10.28 10.65 7.83
N CYS A 137 9.97 9.36 7.76
CA CYS A 137 9.32 8.74 6.60
C CYS A 137 7.78 8.86 6.61
N GLN A 138 7.19 9.42 7.67
CA GLN A 138 5.74 9.67 7.80
C GLN A 138 4.85 8.43 7.66
N MET A 139 5.33 7.27 8.13
CA MET A 139 4.67 5.97 8.02
C MET A 139 4.74 5.19 9.35
N TYR A 140 3.98 4.11 9.47
CA TYR A 140 4.13 3.17 10.59
C TYR A 140 5.25 2.18 10.30
N CYS A 141 5.94 1.71 11.33
CA CYS A 141 6.99 0.70 11.14
C CYS A 141 6.46 -0.64 10.62
N THR A 142 5.17 -0.92 10.81
CA THR A 142 4.47 -2.08 10.23
C THR A 142 4.37 -2.01 8.71
N ASP A 143 4.35 -0.81 8.12
CA ASP A 143 4.24 -0.63 6.66
C ASP A 143 5.51 -1.13 5.95
N LEU A 144 6.65 -1.04 6.63
CA LEU A 144 7.96 -1.53 6.19
C LEU A 144 8.09 -3.06 6.16
N LEU A 145 7.14 -3.79 6.78
CA LEU A 145 7.12 -5.24 6.83
C LEU A 145 6.42 -5.89 5.62
N ASN A 146 5.84 -5.05 4.75
CA ASN A 146 5.06 -5.46 3.59
C ASN A 146 5.94 -6.16 2.54
N PRO A 147 5.50 -7.28 1.93
CA PRO A 147 6.20 -7.89 0.79
C PRO A 147 6.24 -7.00 -0.47
N ASN A 148 5.35 -6.01 -0.58
CA ASN A 148 5.45 -4.93 -1.54
C ASN A 148 6.42 -3.86 -1.01
N LEU A 149 7.58 -3.73 -1.66
CA LEU A 149 8.70 -2.94 -1.15
C LEU A 149 8.53 -1.41 -1.31
N LYS A 150 7.40 -0.92 -1.86
CA LYS A 150 7.21 0.51 -2.19
C LYS A 150 7.56 1.45 -1.03
N ASP A 151 6.94 1.26 0.14
CA ASP A 151 7.11 2.16 1.28
C ASP A 151 8.52 2.01 1.89
N THR A 152 9.03 0.77 1.93
CA THR A 152 10.41 0.42 2.31
C THR A 152 11.45 1.12 1.45
N VAL A 153 11.29 1.12 0.12
CA VAL A 153 12.19 1.79 -0.83
C VAL A 153 12.07 3.31 -0.72
N ILE A 154 10.86 3.87 -0.64
CA ILE A 154 10.67 5.32 -0.44
C ILE A 154 11.39 5.81 0.83
N CYS A 155 11.27 5.07 1.94
CA CYS A 155 11.96 5.43 3.18
C CYS A 155 13.48 5.25 3.05
N ALA A 156 13.96 4.16 2.46
CA ALA A 156 15.39 3.94 2.22
C ALA A 156 16.03 5.01 1.31
N MET A 157 15.35 5.43 0.23
CA MET A 157 15.77 6.54 -0.63
C MET A 157 15.87 7.86 0.15
N LYS A 158 14.95 8.10 1.10
CA LYS A 158 15.00 9.27 1.98
C LYS A 158 16.20 9.22 2.93
N ILE A 159 16.52 8.04 3.48
CA ILE A 159 17.70 7.85 4.33
C ILE A 159 19.00 8.07 3.54
N ALA A 160 19.08 7.59 2.29
CA ALA A 160 20.25 7.79 1.42
C ALA A 160 20.44 9.24 0.92
N GLN A 161 19.54 10.17 1.27
CA GLN A 161 19.73 11.62 1.07
C GLN A 161 20.50 12.26 2.22
N GLU A 162 20.57 11.63 3.40
CA GLU A 162 21.38 12.11 4.53
C GLU A 162 22.88 12.17 4.15
N PRO A 163 23.71 12.97 4.85
CA PRO A 163 25.12 13.17 4.47
C PRO A 163 26.00 11.91 4.41
N LEU A 164 25.62 10.82 5.08
CA LEU A 164 26.33 9.53 5.05
C LEU A 164 25.85 8.59 3.94
N GLY A 165 24.73 8.88 3.26
CA GLY A 165 24.12 7.97 2.29
C GLY A 165 23.86 6.58 2.88
N LEU A 166 24.27 5.52 2.17
CA LEU A 166 24.21 4.14 2.66
C LEU A 166 25.11 3.88 3.88
N GLY A 167 26.11 4.74 4.12
CA GLY A 167 26.93 4.73 5.35
C GLY A 167 26.12 4.97 6.63
N THR A 168 24.85 5.36 6.53
CA THR A 168 23.91 5.37 7.66
C THR A 168 23.73 3.96 8.26
N TRP A 169 23.76 2.92 7.43
CA TRP A 169 23.65 1.53 7.89
C TRP A 169 25.01 0.93 8.24
N GLU A 170 25.14 0.48 9.48
CA GLU A 170 26.35 -0.18 9.96
C GLU A 170 26.68 -1.48 9.21
N ALA A 171 25.66 -2.27 8.89
CA ALA A 171 25.79 -3.47 8.08
C ALA A 171 26.45 -3.17 6.73
N TRP A 172 26.04 -2.12 6.02
CA TRP A 172 26.66 -1.74 4.75
C TRP A 172 28.10 -1.24 4.93
N ARG A 173 28.39 -0.44 5.97
CA ARG A 173 29.77 0.01 6.27
C ARG A 173 30.74 -1.16 6.49
N HIS A 174 30.33 -2.18 7.26
CA HIS A 174 31.21 -3.31 7.59
C HIS A 174 31.28 -4.38 6.49
N HIS A 175 30.17 -4.59 5.77
CA HIS A 175 30.05 -5.73 4.88
C HIS A 175 30.10 -5.40 3.38
N CYS A 176 29.77 -4.17 2.97
CA CYS A 176 29.64 -3.77 1.57
C CYS A 176 30.61 -2.65 1.14
N GLN A 177 30.79 -1.63 1.99
CA GLN A 177 31.53 -0.41 1.65
C GLN A 177 32.97 -0.70 1.22
N GLY A 178 33.36 -0.17 0.05
CA GLY A 178 34.74 -0.25 -0.46
C GLY A 178 35.16 -1.63 -0.96
N LYS A 179 34.22 -2.56 -1.17
CA LYS A 179 34.45 -3.88 -1.76
C LYS A 179 33.99 -3.91 -3.21
N ASP A 180 34.48 -4.90 -3.96
CA ASP A 180 33.80 -5.31 -5.18
C ASP A 180 32.47 -5.98 -4.79
N LEU A 181 31.38 -5.54 -5.43
CA LEU A 181 30.02 -6.02 -5.17
C LEU A 181 29.38 -6.66 -6.41
N THR A 182 30.12 -6.83 -7.51
CA THR A 182 29.61 -7.39 -8.78
C THR A 182 28.86 -8.72 -8.60
N ASP A 183 29.38 -9.63 -7.77
CA ASP A 183 28.74 -10.90 -7.38
C ASP A 183 27.28 -10.77 -6.86
N TRP A 184 26.88 -9.62 -6.32
CA TRP A 184 25.51 -9.41 -5.83
C TRP A 184 24.48 -9.33 -6.96
N VAL A 185 24.90 -8.92 -8.16
CA VAL A 185 24.04 -8.82 -9.36
C VAL A 185 24.49 -9.74 -10.50
N ASP A 186 25.63 -10.42 -10.37
CA ASP A 186 26.10 -11.39 -11.36
C ASP A 186 25.08 -12.51 -11.62
N GLY A 187 24.95 -12.92 -12.88
CA GLY A 187 23.99 -13.93 -13.34
C GLY A 187 22.51 -13.55 -13.20
N CYS A 188 22.17 -12.30 -12.90
CA CYS A 188 20.79 -11.81 -12.90
C CYS A 188 20.39 -11.29 -14.29
N ASP A 189 19.12 -11.51 -14.66
CA ASP A 189 18.48 -10.96 -15.86
C ASP A 189 17.76 -9.66 -15.47
N ILE A 190 18.43 -8.53 -15.72
CA ILE A 190 18.13 -7.15 -15.25
C ILE A 190 18.58 -6.12 -16.29
#